data_AF-A0A1H1CC82-F1
#
_entry.id   AF-A0A1H1CC82-F1
#
_cell.length_a   1.000
_cell.length_b   1.000
_cell.length_c   1.000
_cell.angle_alpha   90.00
_cell.angle_beta   90.00
_cell.angle_gamma   90.00
#
_symmetry.space_group_name_H-M   'P 1'
#
loop_
_entity.id
_entity.type
_entity.pdbx_description
1 polymer ?
#
loop_
_entity_poly.entity_id
_entity_poly.type
_entity_poly.pdbx_seq_one_letter_code
_entity_poly.pdbx_strand_id
1 'polypeptide(L)'
;MSAVCPADVPIESTTTVVIGAGLPGLAVASELSRHGVASIVLEGMGTAGKRRSVMTDSVSLTERSELLRLLRGYANSHCLDVRPSTMASKLSRDPQQKWVIHTEQGILQAESVVLTDCPQNQVRRFLRGLGLSLGKDLRTSLKSLGLYLVGVADLLTPSTREIVRQAKLVGDAIAGGRMLTA
;
A
#
# COMPACT_ATOMS: atom_id res chain seq x y z
N MET A 1 39.43 -1.87 20.52
CA MET A 1 38.20 -1.16 20.16
C MET A 1 37.65 -1.82 18.90
N SER A 2 36.72 -2.76 19.07
CA SER A 2 36.21 -3.58 17.95
C SER A 2 35.43 -2.73 16.97
N ALA A 3 35.75 -2.92 15.69
CA ALA A 3 34.96 -2.43 14.57
C ALA A 3 33.54 -3.00 14.67
N VAL A 4 32.56 -2.13 14.83
CA VAL A 4 31.15 -2.50 14.67
C VAL A 4 30.94 -2.70 13.17
N CYS A 5 30.84 -3.96 12.74
CA CYS A 5 30.31 -4.31 11.43
C CYS A 5 28.92 -3.65 11.30
N PRO A 6 28.54 -3.06 10.16
CA PRO A 6 27.17 -2.60 9.98
C PRO A 6 26.28 -3.84 10.14
N ALA A 7 25.44 -3.83 11.17
CA ALA A 7 24.49 -4.90 11.45
C ALA A 7 23.76 -5.28 10.16
N ASP A 8 23.68 -6.57 9.84
CA ASP A 8 22.87 -7.08 8.74
C ASP A 8 21.49 -6.43 8.83
N VAL A 9 21.21 -5.50 7.92
CA VAL A 9 19.90 -4.87 7.86
C VAL A 9 18.94 -5.99 7.48
N PRO A 10 17.97 -6.36 8.34
CA PRO A 10 17.14 -7.52 8.09
C PRO A 10 16.37 -7.29 6.79
N ILE A 11 16.55 -8.22 5.84
CA ILE A 11 15.87 -8.23 4.55
C ILE A 11 14.78 -9.28 4.63
N GLU A 12 13.54 -8.83 4.54
CA GLU A 12 12.36 -9.69 4.53
C GLU A 12 11.70 -9.62 3.15
N SER A 13 11.25 -10.75 2.63
CA SER A 13 10.59 -10.84 1.33
C SER A 13 9.12 -11.20 1.47
N THR A 14 8.25 -10.53 0.72
CA THR A 14 6.80 -10.80 0.65
C THR A 14 6.30 -10.63 -0.78
N THR A 15 5.05 -11.03 -1.07
CA THR A 15 4.46 -10.83 -2.40
C THR A 15 4.02 -9.38 -2.60
N THR A 16 3.36 -8.81 -1.59
CA THR A 16 2.81 -7.45 -1.67
C THR A 16 3.09 -6.64 -0.41
N VAL A 17 3.52 -5.39 -0.58
CA VAL A 17 3.53 -4.42 0.53
C VAL A 17 2.43 -3.38 0.32
N VAL A 18 1.57 -3.21 1.32
CA VAL A 18 0.55 -2.17 1.34
C VAL A 18 1.04 -1.02 2.22
N ILE A 19 1.15 0.19 1.67
CA ILE A 19 1.57 1.37 2.41
C ILE A 19 0.32 2.18 2.78
N GLY A 20 0.03 2.22 4.08
CA GLY A 20 -1.10 2.92 4.70
C GLY A 20 -2.02 1.96 5.47
N ALA A 21 -1.98 1.99 6.80
CA ALA A 21 -2.82 1.14 7.66
C ALA A 21 -4.24 1.71 7.91
N GLY A 22 -4.73 2.56 7.00
CA GLY A 22 -6.07 3.14 7.03
C GLY A 22 -7.13 2.24 6.40
N LEU A 23 -8.36 2.76 6.28
CA LEU A 23 -9.48 2.07 5.63
C LEU A 23 -9.12 1.51 4.24
N PRO A 24 -8.51 2.27 3.30
CA PRO A 24 -8.15 1.72 2.00
C PRO A 24 -7.11 0.60 2.07
N GLY A 25 -6.08 0.71 2.92
CA GLY A 25 -5.04 -0.32 3.01
C GLY A 25 -5.52 -1.60 3.67
N LEU A 26 -6.34 -1.52 4.72
CA LEU A 26 -6.93 -2.71 5.33
C LEU A 26 -7.97 -3.37 4.42
N ALA A 27 -8.70 -2.59 3.61
CA ALA A 27 -9.58 -3.15 2.59
C ALA A 27 -8.77 -3.96 1.56
N VAL A 28 -7.67 -3.40 1.04
CA VAL A 28 -6.77 -4.10 0.12
C VAL A 28 -6.19 -5.35 0.75
N ALA A 29 -5.65 -5.27 1.97
CA ALA A 29 -5.06 -6.40 2.68
C ALA A 29 -6.09 -7.53 2.91
N SER A 30 -7.34 -7.17 3.19
CA SER A 30 -8.43 -8.15 3.34
C SER A 30 -8.74 -8.87 2.03
N GLU A 31 -8.76 -8.15 0.89
CA GLU A 31 -8.94 -8.80 -0.42
C GLU A 31 -7.74 -9.69 -0.78
N LEU A 32 -6.50 -9.21 -0.59
CA LEU A 32 -5.30 -10.00 -0.83
C LEU A 32 -5.30 -11.30 -0.01
N SER A 33 -5.69 -11.23 1.26
CA SER A 33 -5.87 -12.38 2.13
C SER A 33 -6.89 -13.38 1.57
N ARG A 34 -8.04 -12.92 1.05
CA ARG A 34 -9.05 -13.79 0.42
C ARG A 34 -8.53 -14.51 -0.81
N HIS A 35 -7.59 -13.89 -1.53
CA HIS A 35 -6.91 -14.51 -2.68
C HIS A 35 -5.68 -15.34 -2.29
N GLY A 36 -5.36 -15.49 -1.00
CA GLY A 36 -4.17 -16.21 -0.54
C GLY A 36 -2.85 -15.54 -0.95
N VAL A 37 -2.86 -14.21 -1.10
CA VAL A 37 -1.67 -13.41 -1.40
C VAL A 37 -1.06 -12.91 -0.09
N ALA A 38 0.22 -13.25 0.14
CA ALA A 38 0.95 -12.77 1.30
C ALA A 38 1.18 -11.26 1.20
N SER A 39 0.79 -10.52 2.24
CA SER A 39 0.95 -9.07 2.26
C SER A 39 1.36 -8.53 3.62
N ILE A 40 2.22 -7.53 3.62
CA ILE A 40 2.60 -6.74 4.81
C ILE A 40 2.00 -5.34 4.68
N VAL A 41 1.26 -4.88 5.69
CA VAL A 41 0.67 -3.54 5.74
C VAL A 41 1.51 -2.64 6.64
N LEU A 42 2.00 -1.54 6.10
CA LEU A 42 2.77 -0.51 6.81
C LEU A 42 1.89 0.68 7.17
N GLU A 43 2.26 1.44 8.20
CA GLU A 43 1.47 2.59 8.64
C GLU A 43 1.39 3.70 7.58
N GLY A 44 2.50 3.99 6.90
CA GLY A 44 2.54 4.98 5.82
C GLY A 44 3.97 5.34 5.38
N MET A 45 4.09 6.23 4.40
CA MET A 45 5.35 6.92 4.11
C MET A 45 5.51 8.07 5.12
N GLY A 46 6.73 8.32 5.65
CA GLY A 46 7.13 9.27 6.72
C GLY A 46 6.65 10.74 6.70
N THR A 47 5.57 11.07 5.99
CA THR A 47 4.88 12.36 6.00
C THR A 47 3.52 12.18 6.66
N ALA A 48 3.52 12.03 7.97
CA ALA A 48 2.33 11.91 8.80
C ALA A 48 1.55 13.24 8.84
N GLY A 49 0.90 13.57 7.72
CA GLY A 49 -0.30 14.40 7.77
C GLY A 49 -1.47 13.47 7.96
N LYS A 50 -1.89 13.25 9.22
CA LYS A 50 -3.14 12.54 9.55
C LYS A 50 -4.29 13.29 8.87
N ARG A 51 -4.62 12.94 7.63
CA ARG A 51 -5.69 13.58 6.88
C ARG A 51 -6.99 13.11 7.49
N ARG A 52 -7.58 13.96 8.34
CA ARG A 52 -9.02 13.91 8.56
C ARG A 52 -9.66 14.20 7.21
N SER A 53 -10.26 13.18 6.61
CA SER A 53 -11.22 13.37 5.52
C SER A 53 -12.20 14.44 6.01
N VAL A 54 -12.20 15.63 5.40
CA VAL A 54 -13.19 16.67 5.69
C VAL A 54 -14.49 16.16 5.09
N MET A 55 -15.20 15.34 5.86
CA MET A 55 -16.52 14.84 5.50
C MET A 55 -17.53 15.77 6.14
N THR A 56 -18.44 16.27 5.33
CA THR A 56 -19.46 17.24 5.74
C THR A 56 -20.70 16.57 6.33
N ASP A 57 -20.81 15.24 6.29
CA ASP A 57 -21.95 14.49 6.81
C ASP A 57 -21.55 13.37 7.79
N SER A 58 -22.24 13.34 8.93
CA SER A 58 -22.07 12.41 10.05
C SER A 58 -22.41 10.95 9.72
N VAL A 59 -23.35 10.71 8.79
CA VAL A 59 -23.72 9.36 8.35
C VAL A 59 -22.53 8.70 7.64
N SER A 60 -21.93 9.43 6.70
CA SER A 60 -20.78 8.95 5.93
C SER A 60 -19.53 8.73 6.81
N LEU A 61 -19.37 9.50 7.89
CA LEU A 61 -18.33 9.29 8.88
C LEU A 61 -18.55 7.99 9.68
N THR A 62 -19.79 7.74 10.09
CA THR A 62 -20.17 6.55 10.86
C THR A 62 -19.98 5.28 10.03
N GLU A 63 -20.40 5.28 8.77
CA GLU A 63 -20.18 4.15 7.86
C GLU A 63 -18.69 3.82 7.69
N ARG A 64 -17.84 4.85 7.56
CA ARG A 64 -16.38 4.65 7.46
C ARG A 64 -15.78 4.12 8.75
N SER A 65 -16.19 4.63 9.91
CA SER A 65 -15.67 4.14 11.19
C SER A 65 -16.07 2.68 11.43
N GLU A 66 -17.33 2.33 11.11
CA GLU A 66 -17.79 0.95 11.22
C GLU A 66 -17.06 0.02 10.25
N LEU A 67 -16.89 0.42 8.99
CA LEU A 67 -16.13 -0.39 8.05
C LEU A 67 -14.67 -0.56 8.50
N LEU A 68 -14.01 0.50 8.96
CA LEU A 68 -12.65 0.41 9.48
C LEU A 68 -12.57 -0.53 10.70
N ARG A 69 -13.56 -0.48 11.60
CA ARG A 69 -13.67 -1.39 12.75
C ARG A 69 -13.79 -2.84 12.29
N LEU A 70 -14.66 -3.11 11.30
CA LEU A 70 -14.82 -4.45 10.71
C LEU A 70 -13.53 -4.95 10.06
N LEU A 71 -12.85 -4.09 9.27
CA LEU A 71 -11.59 -4.45 8.61
C LEU A 71 -10.47 -4.75 9.62
N ARG A 72 -10.38 -4.01 10.73
CA ARG A 72 -9.45 -4.32 11.82
C ARG A 72 -9.79 -5.66 12.50
N GLY A 73 -11.07 -5.92 12.74
CA GLY A 73 -11.52 -7.20 13.27
C GLY A 73 -11.18 -8.37 12.34
N TYR A 74 -11.38 -8.19 11.03
CA TYR A 74 -10.98 -9.16 10.01
C TYR A 74 -9.48 -9.40 10.03
N ALA A 75 -8.68 -8.32 10.03
CA ALA A 75 -7.22 -8.38 10.04
C ALA A 75 -6.69 -9.18 11.24
N ASN A 76 -7.25 -8.93 12.43
CA ASN A 76 -6.89 -9.66 13.64
C ASN A 76 -7.32 -11.14 13.58
N SER A 77 -8.53 -11.42 13.07
CA SER A 77 -9.05 -12.79 13.00
C SER A 77 -8.32 -13.67 11.98
N HIS A 78 -7.74 -13.06 10.95
CA HIS A 78 -6.98 -13.75 9.90
C HIS A 78 -5.46 -13.57 10.03
N CYS A 79 -5.00 -13.03 11.16
CA CYS A 79 -3.58 -12.80 11.45
C CYS A 79 -2.84 -12.06 10.31
N LEU A 80 -3.47 -11.04 9.73
CA LEU A 80 -2.81 -10.23 8.71
C LEU A 80 -1.62 -9.49 9.32
N ASP A 81 -0.49 -9.49 8.60
CA ASP A 81 0.70 -8.76 9.02
C ASP A 81 0.49 -7.25 8.84
N VAL A 82 -0.03 -6.61 9.88
CA VAL A 82 -0.21 -5.16 9.96
C VAL A 82 0.79 -4.60 10.96
N ARG A 83 1.64 -3.69 10.50
CA ARG A 83 2.71 -3.05 11.28
C ARG A 83 2.37 -1.56 11.50
N PRO A 84 1.53 -1.23 12.50
CA PRO A 84 0.99 0.11 12.73
C PRO A 84 2.00 1.09 13.33
N SER A 85 3.30 0.78 13.30
CA SER A 85 4.39 1.68 13.74
C SER A 85 5.61 1.59 12.82
N THR A 86 5.50 0.86 11.71
CA THR A 86 6.58 0.72 10.74
C THR A 86 6.29 1.66 9.59
N MET A 87 7.07 2.74 9.49
CA MET A 87 6.99 3.68 8.39
C MET A 87 7.94 3.29 7.26
N ALA A 88 7.46 3.44 6.03
CA ALA A 88 8.31 3.37 4.86
C ALA A 88 9.02 4.71 4.67
N SER A 89 10.35 4.68 4.64
CA SER A 89 11.19 5.88 4.47
C SER A 89 11.54 6.10 3.00
N LYS A 90 11.79 5.02 2.25
CA LYS A 90 12.19 5.07 0.83
C LYS A 90 11.64 3.88 0.08
N LEU A 91 11.28 4.10 -1.18
CA LEU A 91 10.84 3.07 -2.11
C LEU A 91 11.75 3.12 -3.36
N SER A 92 12.32 1.98 -3.74
CA SER A 92 13.19 1.83 -4.91
C SER A 92 12.96 0.50 -5.61
N ARG A 93 13.62 0.29 -6.75
CA ARG A 93 13.63 -0.98 -7.47
C ARG A 93 15.03 -1.57 -7.38
N ASP A 94 15.10 -2.86 -7.08
CA ASP A 94 16.33 -3.64 -7.19
C ASP A 94 16.64 -3.96 -8.67
N PRO A 95 17.90 -4.26 -9.08
CA PRO A 95 18.26 -4.86 -10.36
C PRO A 95 17.34 -5.97 -10.86
N GLN A 96 16.76 -6.78 -9.97
CA GLN A 96 15.81 -7.85 -10.32
C GLN A 96 14.37 -7.35 -10.56
N GLN A 97 14.17 -6.03 -10.66
CA GLN A 97 12.87 -5.39 -10.81
C GLN A 97 11.91 -5.65 -9.65
N LYS A 98 12.40 -6.05 -8.47
CA LYS A 98 11.58 -6.13 -7.24
C LYS A 98 11.51 -4.77 -6.56
N TRP A 99 10.37 -4.48 -5.92
CA TRP A 99 10.25 -3.32 -5.05
C TRP A 99 11.05 -3.52 -3.78
N VAL A 100 11.80 -2.50 -3.40
CA VAL A 100 12.58 -2.42 -2.17
C VAL A 100 12.04 -1.27 -1.33
N ILE A 101 11.45 -1.61 -0.20
CA ILE A 101 10.87 -0.67 0.77
C ILE A 101 11.84 -0.59 1.95
N HIS A 102 12.46 0.57 2.14
CA HIS A 102 13.24 0.84 3.33
C HIS A 102 12.31 1.27 4.46
N THR A 103 12.51 0.68 5.62
CA THR A 103 11.81 1.00 6.86
C THR A 103 12.85 1.25 7.96
N GLU A 104 12.42 1.80 9.09
CA GLU A 104 13.30 1.98 10.25
C GLU A 104 13.80 0.65 10.84
N GLN A 105 13.06 -0.44 10.59
CA GLN A 105 13.35 -1.77 11.11
C GLN A 105 14.17 -2.64 10.16
N GLY A 106 14.33 -2.24 8.90
CA GLY A 106 14.97 -3.06 7.87
C GLY A 106 14.45 -2.80 6.47
N ILE A 107 14.71 -3.75 5.57
CA ILE A 107 14.32 -3.68 4.17
C ILE A 107 13.25 -4.74 3.88
N LEU A 108 12.16 -4.33 3.26
CA LEU A 108 11.16 -5.24 2.72
C LEU A 108 11.32 -5.32 1.20
N GLN A 109 11.32 -6.53 0.66
CA GLN A 109 11.29 -6.78 -0.77
C GLN A 109 9.92 -7.33 -1.19
N ALA A 110 9.35 -6.78 -2.26
CA ALA A 110 8.07 -7.24 -2.78
C ALA A 110 7.98 -7.22 -4.30
N GLU A 111 7.15 -8.09 -4.84
CA GLU A 111 6.82 -8.08 -6.28
C GLU A 111 5.87 -6.93 -6.61
N SER A 112 4.98 -6.60 -5.68
CA SER A 112 3.98 -5.56 -5.83
C SER A 112 3.91 -4.63 -4.62
N VAL A 113 3.55 -3.38 -4.87
CA VAL A 113 3.34 -2.37 -3.84
C VAL A 113 2.01 -1.67 -4.07
N VAL A 114 1.21 -1.52 -3.01
CA VAL A 114 -0.03 -0.76 -3.04
C VAL A 114 0.14 0.49 -2.21
N LEU A 115 0.03 1.66 -2.82
CA LEU A 115 0.03 2.94 -2.13
C LEU A 115 -1.40 3.35 -1.83
N THR A 116 -1.68 3.62 -0.56
CA THR A 116 -2.97 4.14 -0.11
C THR A 116 -2.83 5.51 0.50
N ASP A 117 -3.87 6.33 0.35
CA ASP A 117 -3.97 7.68 0.95
C ASP A 117 -2.77 8.62 0.66
N CYS A 118 -2.06 8.38 -0.44
CA CYS A 118 -0.91 9.19 -0.83
C CYS A 118 -1.37 10.49 -1.53
N PRO A 119 -0.87 11.68 -1.12
CA PRO A 119 -1.18 12.92 -1.81
C PRO A 119 -0.73 12.86 -3.27
N GLN A 120 -1.54 13.39 -4.19
CA GLN A 120 -1.24 13.39 -5.63
C GLN A 120 0.15 14.00 -5.93
N ASN A 121 0.54 15.05 -5.21
CA ASN A 121 1.86 15.67 -5.36
C ASN A 121 3.01 14.72 -4.99
N GLN A 122 2.82 13.86 -3.98
CA GLN A 122 3.82 12.86 -3.60
C GLN A 122 3.89 11.74 -4.62
N VAL A 123 2.75 11.23 -5.08
CA VAL A 123 2.71 10.23 -6.15
C VAL A 123 3.39 10.78 -7.40
N ARG A 124 3.06 12.00 -7.84
CA ARG A 124 3.71 12.66 -8.99
C ARG A 124 5.21 12.84 -8.83
N ARG A 125 5.69 13.17 -7.61
CA ARG A 125 7.12 13.35 -7.32
C ARG A 125 7.84 12.00 -7.32
N PHE A 126 7.20 10.98 -6.75
CA PHE A 126 7.69 9.62 -6.70
C PHE A 126 7.81 9.01 -8.10
N LEU A 127 6.77 9.16 -8.94
CA LEU A 127 6.77 8.72 -10.34
C LEU A 127 7.87 9.39 -11.16
N ARG A 128 8.09 10.69 -10.96
CA ARG A 128 9.21 11.41 -11.57
C ARG A 128 10.56 10.89 -11.09
N GLY A 129 10.68 10.56 -9.81
CA GLY A 129 11.87 9.92 -9.25
C GLY A 129 12.18 8.54 -9.84
N LEU A 130 11.15 7.83 -10.33
CA LEU A 130 11.28 6.55 -11.04
C LEU A 130 11.49 6.70 -12.56
N GLY A 131 11.54 7.93 -13.10
CA GLY A 131 11.67 8.17 -14.54
C GLY A 131 10.39 7.91 -15.34
N LEU A 132 9.22 7.83 -14.70
CA LEU A 132 7.94 7.60 -15.37
C LEU A 132 7.26 8.92 -15.71
N SER A 133 7.03 9.14 -17.01
CA SER A 133 6.25 10.28 -17.52
C SER A 133 4.76 10.07 -17.28
N LEU A 134 4.06 11.05 -16.69
CA LEU A 134 2.60 11.03 -16.54
C LEU A 134 1.92 11.16 -17.92
N GLY A 135 1.74 10.04 -18.62
CA GLY A 135 0.91 9.94 -19.82
C GLY A 135 -0.54 9.52 -19.51
N LYS A 136 -1.39 9.46 -20.55
CA LYS A 136 -2.79 8.99 -20.44
C LYS A 136 -2.91 7.57 -19.84
N ASP A 137 -1.86 6.75 -19.95
CA ASP A 137 -1.84 5.35 -19.53
C ASP A 137 -1.11 5.10 -18.20
N LEU A 138 -0.98 6.11 -17.34
CA LEU A 138 -0.25 6.02 -16.07
C LEU A 138 -0.65 4.79 -15.24
N ARG A 139 -1.95 4.52 -15.07
CA ARG A 139 -2.39 3.36 -14.27
C ARG A 139 -1.97 2.03 -14.89
N THR A 140 -1.94 1.93 -16.21
CA THR A 140 -1.52 0.73 -16.92
C THR A 140 -0.02 0.52 -16.78
N SER A 141 0.78 1.58 -16.94
CA SER A 141 2.23 1.54 -16.71
C SER A 141 2.58 1.24 -15.25
N LEU A 142 1.78 1.70 -14.29
CA LEU A 142 1.98 1.38 -12.88
C LEU A 142 1.67 -0.08 -12.59
N LYS A 143 0.57 -0.60 -13.15
CA LYS A 143 0.21 -2.01 -13.04
C LYS A 143 1.29 -2.93 -13.60
N SER A 144 1.87 -2.61 -14.76
CA SER A 144 2.97 -3.42 -15.32
C SER A 144 4.24 -3.40 -14.46
N LEU A 145 4.41 -2.39 -13.61
CA LEU A 145 5.48 -2.32 -12.62
C LEU A 145 5.11 -3.00 -11.29
N GLY A 146 3.88 -3.49 -11.12
CA GLY A 146 3.37 -4.02 -9.85
C GLY A 146 3.05 -2.92 -8.83
N LEU A 147 2.88 -1.67 -9.25
CA LEU A 147 2.50 -0.56 -8.39
C LEU A 147 1.02 -0.22 -8.55
N TYR A 148 0.28 -0.19 -7.44
CA TYR A 148 -1.16 0.05 -7.43
C TYR A 148 -1.50 1.24 -6.53
N LEU A 149 -2.51 2.01 -6.92
CA LEU A 149 -2.98 3.18 -6.19
C LEU A 149 -4.43 2.98 -5.76
N VAL A 150 -4.71 3.12 -4.46
CA VAL A 150 -6.06 3.02 -3.89
C VAL A 150 -6.37 4.25 -3.04
N GLY A 151 -7.53 4.84 -3.27
CA GLY A 151 -7.94 6.07 -2.58
C GLY A 151 -7.22 7.34 -3.04
N VAL A 152 -6.49 7.29 -4.16
CA VAL A 152 -5.78 8.44 -4.76
C VAL A 152 -6.66 9.02 -5.87
N ALA A 153 -7.46 10.05 -5.58
CA ALA A 153 -8.32 10.74 -6.55
C ALA A 153 -8.23 12.27 -6.44
N ASP A 154 -8.43 12.94 -7.58
CA ASP A 154 -8.45 14.40 -7.71
C ASP A 154 -9.64 15.01 -6.94
N LEU A 155 -9.33 15.99 -6.08
CA LEU A 155 -10.23 16.96 -5.46
C LEU A 155 -11.34 16.48 -4.50
N LEU A 156 -11.79 15.22 -4.54
CA LEU A 156 -12.81 14.69 -3.64
C LEU A 156 -12.35 13.44 -2.89
N THR A 157 -12.65 13.38 -1.58
CA THR A 157 -12.38 12.19 -0.78
C THR A 157 -13.21 11.02 -1.32
N PRO A 158 -12.60 9.88 -1.70
CA PRO A 158 -13.31 8.79 -2.38
C PRO A 158 -14.33 8.15 -1.43
N SER A 159 -15.53 7.83 -1.92
CA SER A 159 -16.57 7.21 -1.09
C SER A 159 -16.14 5.83 -0.57
N THR A 160 -16.74 5.38 0.52
CA THR A 160 -16.48 4.06 1.13
C THR A 160 -16.63 2.94 0.09
N ARG A 161 -17.69 3.01 -0.71
CA ARG A 161 -17.98 2.05 -1.80
C ARG A 161 -16.89 2.05 -2.87
N GLU A 162 -16.40 3.22 -3.26
CA GLU A 162 -15.33 3.32 -4.25
C GLU A 162 -14.01 2.76 -3.72
N ILE A 163 -13.68 2.99 -2.45
CA ILE A 163 -12.49 2.40 -1.82
C ILE A 163 -12.56 0.87 -1.85
N VAL A 164 -13.69 0.28 -1.45
CA VAL A 164 -13.88 -1.18 -1.48
C VAL A 164 -13.82 -1.71 -2.91
N ARG A 165 -14.43 -1.01 -3.88
CA ARG A 165 -14.36 -1.39 -5.29
C ARG A 165 -12.92 -1.37 -5.80
N GLN A 166 -12.14 -0.34 -5.47
CA GLN A 166 -10.73 -0.25 -5.85
C GLN A 166 -9.89 -1.34 -5.19
N ALA A 167 -10.12 -1.62 -3.91
CA ALA A 167 -9.43 -2.69 -3.19
C ALA A 167 -9.66 -4.05 -3.87
N LYS A 168 -10.91 -4.37 -4.23
CA LYS A 168 -11.25 -5.59 -4.95
C LYS A 168 -10.56 -5.68 -6.31
N LEU A 169 -10.62 -4.62 -7.11
CA LEU A 169 -9.94 -4.58 -8.42
C LEU A 169 -8.43 -4.74 -8.33
N VAL A 170 -7.80 -4.22 -7.27
CA VAL A 170 -6.36 -4.39 -7.02
C VAL A 170 -6.05 -5.81 -6.56
N GLY A 171 -6.86 -6.38 -5.67
CA GLY A 171 -6.74 -7.78 -5.25
C GLY A 171 -6.84 -8.74 -6.44
N ASP A 172 -7.87 -8.59 -7.27
CA ASP A 172 -8.07 -9.38 -8.49
C ASP A 172 -6.89 -9.23 -9.46
N ALA A 173 -6.36 -8.01 -9.64
CA ALA A 173 -5.24 -7.76 -10.53
C ALA A 173 -3.92 -8.39 -10.04
N ILE A 174 -3.63 -8.30 -8.74
CA ILE A 174 -2.43 -8.91 -8.15
C ILE A 174 -2.54 -10.43 -8.19
N ALA A 175 -3.70 -10.99 -7.84
CA ALA A 175 -3.95 -12.42 -7.90
C ALA A 175 -3.86 -12.95 -9.34
N GLY A 176 -4.49 -12.25 -10.30
CA GLY A 176 -4.47 -12.61 -11.73
C GLY A 176 -3.10 -12.48 -12.38
N GLY A 177 -2.30 -11.48 -11.98
CA GLY A 177 -0.91 -11.34 -12.44
C GLY A 177 -0.01 -12.52 -12.04
N ARG A 178 -0.34 -13.20 -10.92
CA ARG A 178 0.35 -14.41 -10.46
C ARG A 178 0.06 -15.65 -11.31
N MET A 179 -1.06 -15.70 -12.02
CA MET A 179 -1.41 -16.85 -12.86
C MET A 179 -0.64 -16.89 -14.18
N LEU A 180 0.02 -15.80 -14.59
CA LEU A 180 0.81 -15.75 -15.82
C LEU A 180 2.28 -16.18 -15.64
N THR A 181 2.70 -16.49 -14.41
CA THR A 181 4.07 -16.88 -14.07
C THR A 181 4.20 -18.31 -13.52
N ALA A 182 3.16 -19.14 -13.67
CA ALA A 182 3.17 -20.56 -13.31
C ALA A 182 3.38 -21.47 -14.53
#